data_AF-A0A524CPU9-F1
#
_entry.id   AF-A0A524CPU9-F1
#
_cell.length_a   1.000
_cell.length_b   1.000
_cell.length_c   1.000
_cell.angle_alpha   90.00
_cell.angle_beta   90.00
_cell.angle_gamma   90.00
#
_symmetry.space_group_name_H-M   'P 1'
#
loop_
_entity.id
_entity.type
_entity.pdbx_description
1 polymer ?
#
loop_
_entity_poly.entity_id
_entity_poly.type
_entity_poly.pdbx_seq_one_letter_code
_entity_poly.pdbx_strand_id
1 'polypeptide(L)'
;MVIKLSDIRSFLKNNILYILGMVILAIFSAFILINFPKGAPFEPLEDTFYLFGLGLNSTILILSIGFYLLYRWLKGKRQNTPQLVWGICWVFYSWTFIIHIFRALGFYWANQTSIPAYFFLYRWVMVLFISGMYYGIATILTENKKLRIIPTILIFGIGISWFLIGLFVFGSPEFMMYGYLYCIWSPILFSIAYTFYLYGRNAKMRSPYLIALGFLGVGITYLAWAPWHFSDVIYLYFIWYFLFQLSLVPILLGFVLLTVESKKV
;
A
#
# COMPACT_ATOMS: atom_id res chain seq x y z
N MET A 1 -1.26 21.03 -9.14
CA MET A 1 -0.33 21.74 -8.24
C MET A 1 1.07 21.33 -8.64
N VAL A 2 1.76 22.15 -9.43
CA VAL A 2 3.16 21.89 -9.78
C VAL A 2 4.02 22.51 -8.68
N ILE A 3 4.72 21.69 -7.89
CA ILE A 3 5.63 22.20 -6.86
C ILE A 3 6.85 22.77 -7.57
N LYS A 4 6.96 24.10 -7.64
CA LYS A 4 8.22 24.76 -8.04
C LYS A 4 9.23 24.53 -6.91
N LEU A 5 10.23 23.70 -7.18
CA LEU A 5 11.34 23.32 -6.28
C LEU A 5 12.28 24.47 -5.89
N SER A 6 11.92 25.74 -6.17
CA SER A 6 12.87 26.86 -6.13
C SER A 6 13.29 27.30 -4.73
N ASP A 7 12.78 26.70 -3.66
CA ASP A 7 13.31 26.96 -2.32
C ASP A 7 13.14 25.75 -1.38
N ILE A 8 14.15 24.87 -1.34
CA ILE A 8 14.21 23.70 -0.47
C ILE A 8 14.00 24.10 1.00
N ARG A 9 14.49 25.29 1.41
CA ARG A 9 14.35 25.75 2.81
C ARG A 9 12.90 26.04 3.16
N SER A 10 12.16 26.67 2.24
CA SER A 10 10.71 26.88 2.37
C SER A 10 9.95 25.55 2.39
N PHE A 11 10.33 24.59 1.53
CA PHE A 11 9.75 23.26 1.54
C PHE A 11 9.98 22.54 2.89
N LEU A 12 11.21 22.50 3.39
CA LEU A 12 11.53 21.85 4.67
C LEU A 12 10.74 22.48 5.83
N LYS A 13 10.68 23.82 5.88
CA LYS A 13 9.94 24.55 6.92
C LYS A 13 8.43 24.25 6.88
N ASN A 14 7.84 24.22 5.69
CA ASN A 14 6.40 24.02 5.51
C ASN A 14 5.96 22.56 5.67
N ASN A 15 6.89 21.60 5.56
CA ASN A 15 6.61 20.17 5.61
C ASN A 15 7.34 19.47 6.78
N ILE A 16 7.74 20.22 7.82
CA ILE A 16 8.59 19.72 8.91
C ILE A 16 7.97 18.54 9.67
N LEU A 17 6.66 18.55 9.90
CA LEU A 17 5.95 17.44 10.57
C LEU A 17 5.99 16.16 9.74
N TYR A 18 5.87 16.27 8.42
CA TYR A 18 5.99 15.12 7.52
C TYR A 18 7.41 14.55 7.56
N ILE A 19 8.43 15.42 7.46
CA ILE A 19 9.84 15.01 7.52
C ILE A 19 10.15 14.33 8.85
N LEU A 20 9.70 14.92 9.96
CA LEU A 20 9.85 14.32 11.30
C LEU A 20 9.17 12.95 11.37
N GLY A 21 7.96 12.82 10.83
CA GLY A 21 7.25 11.54 10.73
C GLY A 21 8.03 10.50 9.93
N MET A 22 8.66 10.88 8.81
CA MET A 22 9.50 9.99 8.01
C MET A 22 10.78 9.57 8.73
N VAL A 23 11.38 10.48 9.51
CA VAL A 23 12.54 10.15 10.36
C VAL A 23 12.15 9.18 11.47
N ILE A 24 11.03 9.44 12.16
CA ILE A 24 10.49 8.52 13.18
C ILE A 24 10.21 7.15 12.57
N LEU A 25 9.59 7.11 11.39
CA LEU A 25 9.35 5.86 10.66
C LEU A 25 10.65 5.14 10.35
N ALA A 26 11.69 5.84 9.88
CA ALA A 26 12.99 5.24 9.58
C ALA A 26 13.68 4.68 10.84
N ILE A 27 13.62 5.40 11.97
CA ILE A 27 14.14 4.92 13.27
C ILE A 27 13.37 3.68 13.71
N PHE A 28 12.04 3.70 13.61
CA PHE A 28 11.20 2.56 13.96
C PHE A 28 11.48 1.36 13.05
N SER A 29 11.64 1.57 11.74
CA SER A 29 12.04 0.54 10.78
C SER A 29 13.40 -0.07 11.13
N ALA A 30 14.40 0.75 11.47
CA ALA A 30 15.70 0.25 11.91
C ALA A 30 15.58 -0.57 13.20
N PHE A 31 14.84 -0.08 14.19
CA PHE A 31 14.59 -0.80 15.44
C PHE A 31 13.93 -2.16 15.19
N ILE A 32 12.89 -2.22 14.35
CA ILE A 32 12.18 -3.46 14.03
C ILE A 32 13.08 -4.44 13.26
N LEU A 33 13.90 -3.96 12.32
CA LEU A 33 14.81 -4.84 11.57
C LEU A 33 15.95 -5.39 12.41
N ILE A 34 16.40 -4.65 13.43
CA ILE A 34 17.44 -5.09 14.37
C ILE A 34 16.88 -6.08 15.39
N ASN A 35 15.75 -5.76 16.00
CA ASN A 35 15.19 -6.55 17.12
C ASN A 35 14.29 -7.68 16.65
N PHE A 36 13.76 -7.58 15.43
CA PHE A 36 12.87 -8.55 14.81
C PHE A 36 11.80 -9.08 15.79
N PRO A 37 11.01 -8.17 16.41
CA PRO A 37 10.15 -8.55 17.50
C PRO A 37 9.11 -9.56 17.04
N LYS A 38 9.13 -10.72 17.68
CA LYS A 38 8.12 -11.77 17.47
C LYS A 38 7.08 -11.69 18.58
N GLY A 39 5.81 -11.87 18.24
CA GLY A 39 4.76 -12.06 19.25
C GLY A 39 5.02 -13.29 20.11
N ALA A 40 4.65 -13.24 21.39
CA ALA A 40 4.72 -14.40 22.29
C ALA A 40 3.76 -15.51 21.83
N PRO A 41 4.13 -16.80 21.93
CA PRO A 41 3.29 -17.90 21.46
C PRO A 41 1.99 -18.04 22.28
N PHE A 42 0.88 -18.34 21.61
CA PHE A 42 -0.44 -18.71 22.17
C PHE A 42 -0.99 -19.91 21.39
N GLU A 43 -2.06 -20.57 21.86
CA GLU A 43 -2.60 -21.74 21.16
C GLU A 43 -3.13 -21.41 19.75
N PRO A 44 -2.88 -22.28 18.74
CA PRO A 44 -3.31 -22.03 17.37
C PRO A 44 -4.84 -22.12 17.24
N LEU A 45 -5.46 -21.06 16.68
CA LEU A 45 -6.86 -21.06 16.23
C LEU A 45 -6.96 -21.75 14.86
N GLU A 46 -7.78 -22.80 14.76
CA GLU A 46 -8.08 -23.54 13.51
C GLU A 46 -9.02 -22.78 12.54
N ASP A 47 -8.94 -21.45 12.37
CA ASP A 47 -10.05 -20.74 11.71
C ASP A 47 -9.76 -20.24 10.29
N THR A 48 -9.89 -21.16 9.33
CA THR A 48 -9.96 -20.88 7.89
C THR A 48 -11.07 -19.89 7.51
N PHE A 49 -12.16 -19.80 8.30
CA PHE A 49 -13.32 -18.95 8.01
C PHE A 49 -13.01 -17.44 8.05
N TYR A 50 -12.27 -16.95 9.04
CA TYR A 50 -11.95 -15.52 9.14
C TYR A 50 -11.05 -15.07 7.98
N LEU A 51 -10.07 -15.89 7.60
CA LEU A 51 -9.20 -15.61 6.45
C LEU A 51 -10.00 -15.53 5.16
N PHE A 52 -10.99 -16.42 4.97
CA PHE A 52 -11.89 -16.40 3.83
C PHE A 52 -12.71 -15.10 3.79
N GLY A 53 -13.43 -14.78 4.87
CA GLY A 53 -14.32 -13.62 4.91
C GLY A 53 -13.57 -12.30 4.74
N LEU A 54 -12.42 -12.16 5.41
CA LEU A 54 -11.57 -10.98 5.28
C LEU A 54 -10.91 -10.90 3.89
N GLY A 55 -10.46 -12.03 3.33
CA GLY A 55 -9.96 -12.14 1.95
C GLY A 55 -10.98 -11.69 0.91
N LEU A 56 -12.21 -12.18 1.02
CA LEU A 56 -13.31 -11.85 0.12
C LEU A 56 -13.67 -10.36 0.20
N ASN A 57 -13.87 -9.82 1.40
CA ASN A 57 -14.21 -8.42 1.58
C ASN A 57 -13.12 -7.47 1.08
N SER A 58 -11.85 -7.77 1.36
CA SER A 58 -10.73 -7.00 0.81
C SER A 58 -10.71 -7.04 -0.72
N THR A 59 -10.93 -8.23 -1.31
CA THR A 59 -10.99 -8.39 -2.78
C THR A 59 -12.10 -7.52 -3.38
N ILE A 60 -13.31 -7.56 -2.80
CA ILE A 60 -14.46 -6.76 -3.26
C ILE A 60 -14.16 -5.26 -3.16
N LEU A 61 -13.63 -4.78 -2.03
CA LEU A 61 -13.32 -3.36 -1.83
C LEU A 61 -12.22 -2.89 -2.80
N ILE A 62 -11.15 -3.67 -2.96
CA ILE A 62 -10.04 -3.34 -3.85
C ILE A 62 -10.48 -3.31 -5.31
N LEU A 63 -11.23 -4.33 -5.76
CA LEU A 63 -11.76 -4.36 -7.11
C LEU A 63 -12.76 -3.22 -7.34
N SER A 64 -13.56 -2.88 -6.33
CA SER A 64 -14.47 -1.72 -6.41
C SER A 64 -13.71 -0.41 -6.62
N ILE A 65 -12.60 -0.18 -5.89
CA ILE A 65 -11.73 0.98 -6.10
C ILE A 65 -11.12 0.94 -7.51
N GLY A 66 -10.53 -0.20 -7.89
CA GLY A 66 -9.85 -0.36 -9.17
C GLY A 66 -10.79 -0.14 -10.36
N PHE A 67 -11.91 -0.85 -10.40
CA PHE A 67 -12.90 -0.71 -11.46
C PHE A 67 -13.58 0.65 -11.46
N TYR A 68 -13.82 1.27 -10.29
CA TYR A 68 -14.31 2.63 -10.24
C TYR A 68 -13.35 3.60 -10.94
N LEU A 69 -12.05 3.52 -10.65
CA LEU A 69 -11.04 4.37 -11.30
C LEU A 69 -10.94 4.11 -12.81
N LEU A 70 -10.96 2.85 -13.24
CA LEU A 70 -10.95 2.49 -14.66
C LEU A 70 -12.20 2.97 -15.40
N TYR A 71 -13.38 2.81 -14.79
CA TYR A 71 -14.63 3.33 -15.30
C TYR A 71 -14.58 4.85 -15.46
N ARG A 72 -14.03 5.57 -14.47
CA ARG A 72 -13.85 7.02 -14.52
C ARG A 72 -12.88 7.44 -15.61
N TRP A 73 -11.77 6.71 -15.79
CA TRP A 73 -10.84 6.95 -16.89
C TRP A 73 -11.52 6.79 -18.25
N LEU A 74 -12.32 5.73 -18.44
CA LEU A 74 -13.10 5.52 -19.66
C LEU A 74 -14.12 6.65 -19.91
N LYS A 75 -14.91 7.02 -18.90
CA LYS A 75 -15.90 8.11 -18.98
C LYS A 75 -15.24 9.47 -19.19
N GLY A 76 -14.04 9.68 -18.64
CA GLY A 76 -13.22 10.88 -18.82
C GLY A 76 -12.46 10.92 -20.15
N LYS A 77 -12.93 10.22 -21.19
CA LYS A 77 -12.30 10.15 -22.53
C LYS A 77 -10.83 9.72 -22.49
N ARG A 78 -10.44 8.92 -21.50
CA ARG A 78 -9.11 8.31 -21.36
C ARG A 78 -7.94 9.29 -21.14
N GLN A 79 -8.20 10.50 -20.66
CA GLN A 79 -7.16 11.54 -20.52
C GLN A 79 -6.39 11.49 -19.19
N ASN A 80 -6.98 10.91 -18.14
CA ASN A 80 -6.38 10.92 -16.79
C ASN A 80 -5.46 9.70 -16.56
N THR A 81 -4.19 9.81 -16.92
CA THR A 81 -3.19 8.74 -16.74
C THR A 81 -3.09 8.22 -15.30
N PRO A 82 -3.07 9.07 -14.24
CA PRO A 82 -3.11 8.57 -12.86
C PRO A 82 -4.27 7.63 -12.57
N GLN A 83 -5.49 7.94 -13.03
CA GLN A 83 -6.66 7.06 -12.84
C GLN A 83 -6.49 5.70 -13.51
N LEU A 84 -5.93 5.66 -14.73
CA LEU A 84 -5.63 4.41 -15.41
C LEU A 84 -4.63 3.57 -14.62
N VAL A 85 -3.49 4.17 -14.27
CA VAL A 85 -2.40 3.46 -13.58
C VAL A 85 -2.87 2.96 -12.22
N TRP A 86 -3.49 3.81 -11.41
CA TRP A 86 -4.02 3.41 -10.11
C TRP A 86 -5.11 2.34 -10.23
N GLY A 87 -6.02 2.47 -11.21
CA GLY A 87 -7.06 1.48 -11.47
C GLY A 87 -6.48 0.09 -11.77
N ILE A 88 -5.50 0.03 -12.67
CA ILE A 88 -4.76 -1.22 -12.97
C ILE A 88 -4.06 -1.75 -11.72
N CYS A 89 -3.33 -0.90 -10.99
CA CYS A 89 -2.61 -1.30 -9.78
C CYS A 89 -3.55 -1.92 -8.74
N TRP A 90 -4.69 -1.30 -8.44
CA TRP A 90 -5.68 -1.86 -7.52
C TRP A 90 -6.21 -3.22 -8.01
N VAL A 91 -6.51 -3.36 -9.30
CA VAL A 91 -6.95 -4.65 -9.86
C VAL A 91 -5.88 -5.74 -9.66
N PHE A 92 -4.61 -5.47 -10.01
CA PHE A 92 -3.53 -6.44 -9.80
C PHE A 92 -3.28 -6.72 -8.32
N TYR A 93 -3.42 -5.72 -7.46
CA TYR A 93 -3.23 -5.86 -6.02
C TYR A 93 -4.27 -6.79 -5.37
N SER A 94 -5.48 -6.86 -5.94
CA SER A 94 -6.53 -7.81 -5.52
C SER A 94 -6.05 -9.27 -5.53
N TRP A 95 -5.10 -9.60 -6.40
CA TRP A 95 -4.52 -10.94 -6.50
C TRP A 95 -4.00 -11.44 -5.14
N THR A 96 -3.36 -10.58 -4.36
CA THR A 96 -2.87 -10.92 -3.00
C THR A 96 -3.99 -11.50 -2.11
N PHE A 97 -5.20 -10.95 -2.23
CA PHE A 97 -6.33 -11.28 -1.38
C PHE A 97 -7.16 -12.43 -1.94
N ILE A 98 -7.23 -12.57 -3.26
CA ILE A 98 -7.77 -13.76 -3.92
C ILE A 98 -7.00 -15.01 -3.46
N ILE A 99 -5.68 -14.90 -3.32
CA ILE A 99 -4.85 -16.00 -2.82
C ILE A 99 -5.15 -16.32 -1.35
N HIS A 100 -5.46 -15.32 -0.51
CA HIS A 100 -5.91 -15.59 0.86
C HIS A 100 -7.22 -16.40 0.89
N ILE A 101 -8.13 -16.15 -0.04
CA ILE A 101 -9.37 -16.95 -0.20
C ILE A 101 -9.02 -18.40 -0.56
N PHE A 102 -8.17 -18.63 -1.57
CA PHE A 102 -7.76 -19.99 -1.95
C PHE A 102 -6.98 -20.71 -0.83
N ARG A 103 -6.14 -19.98 -0.09
CA ARG A 103 -5.45 -20.53 1.09
C ARG A 103 -6.46 -20.96 2.16
N ALA A 104 -7.47 -20.14 2.43
CA ALA A 104 -8.53 -20.46 3.38
C ALA A 104 -9.34 -21.70 2.96
N LEU A 105 -9.51 -21.93 1.66
CA LEU A 105 -10.16 -23.11 1.09
C LEU A 105 -9.25 -24.37 1.07
N GLY A 106 -8.01 -24.29 1.57
CA GLY A 106 -7.11 -25.44 1.67
C GLY A 106 -6.30 -25.76 0.41
N PHE A 107 -6.24 -24.86 -0.58
CA PHE A 107 -5.44 -25.10 -1.78
C PHE A 107 -3.94 -25.01 -1.48
N TYR A 108 -3.22 -26.12 -1.67
CA TYR A 108 -1.78 -26.23 -1.35
C TYR A 108 -0.92 -25.17 -2.03
N TRP A 109 -1.23 -24.83 -3.30
CA TRP A 109 -0.48 -23.85 -4.08
C TRP A 109 -0.63 -22.43 -3.52
N ALA A 110 -1.74 -22.13 -2.84
CA ALA A 110 -2.00 -20.84 -2.21
C ALA A 110 -1.30 -20.69 -0.83
N ASN A 111 -0.64 -21.74 -0.33
CA ASN A 111 0.10 -21.68 0.91
C ASN A 111 1.43 -20.93 0.73
N GLN A 112 1.50 -19.73 1.30
CA GLN A 112 2.62 -18.80 1.13
C GLN A 112 3.81 -19.13 2.03
N THR A 113 3.64 -19.94 3.08
CA THR A 113 4.71 -20.22 4.05
C THR A 113 5.58 -21.41 3.65
N SER A 114 5.09 -22.25 2.74
CA SER A 114 5.71 -23.55 2.43
C SER A 114 6.73 -23.49 1.29
N ILE A 115 6.59 -22.59 0.31
CA ILE A 115 7.48 -22.53 -0.86
C ILE A 115 7.84 -21.07 -1.21
N PRO A 116 9.14 -20.70 -1.28
CA PRO A 116 9.58 -19.34 -1.63
C PRO A 116 9.05 -18.84 -2.98
N ALA A 117 8.90 -19.73 -3.96
CA ALA A 117 8.32 -19.39 -5.26
C ALA A 117 6.84 -18.97 -5.15
N TYR A 118 6.05 -19.66 -4.33
CA TYR A 118 4.66 -19.28 -4.05
C TYR A 118 4.63 -17.94 -3.32
N PHE A 119 5.48 -17.77 -2.31
CA PHE A 119 5.63 -16.49 -1.64
C PHE A 119 5.91 -15.33 -2.62
N PHE A 120 6.88 -15.50 -3.53
CA PHE A 120 7.21 -14.49 -4.55
C PHE A 120 6.03 -14.20 -5.48
N LEU A 121 5.40 -15.26 -6.03
CA LEU A 121 4.27 -15.18 -6.96
C LEU A 121 3.10 -14.34 -6.41
N TYR A 122 2.96 -14.25 -5.09
CA TYR A 122 1.88 -13.51 -4.44
C TYR A 122 2.26 -12.13 -3.94
N ARG A 123 3.56 -11.84 -3.80
CA ARG A 123 4.04 -10.58 -3.23
C ARG A 123 4.61 -9.62 -4.27
N TRP A 124 4.98 -10.08 -5.47
CA TRP A 124 5.42 -9.19 -6.54
C TRP A 124 4.34 -8.18 -6.98
N VAL A 125 3.05 -8.54 -6.87
CA VAL A 125 1.93 -7.61 -7.15
C VAL A 125 1.88 -6.44 -6.17
N MET A 126 2.41 -6.60 -4.95
CA MET A 126 2.58 -5.49 -4.00
C MET A 126 3.64 -4.49 -4.51
N VAL A 127 4.74 -5.00 -5.08
CA VAL A 127 5.79 -4.16 -5.70
C VAL A 127 5.23 -3.39 -6.88
N LEU A 128 4.47 -4.05 -7.76
CA LEU A 128 3.78 -3.40 -8.87
C LEU A 128 2.79 -2.35 -8.38
N PHE A 129 2.02 -2.67 -7.34
CA PHE A 129 1.06 -1.73 -6.74
C PHE A 129 1.76 -0.47 -6.24
N ILE A 130 2.75 -0.59 -5.35
CA ILE A 130 3.35 0.59 -4.72
C ILE A 130 4.12 1.47 -5.71
N SER A 131 4.79 0.85 -6.69
CA SER A 131 5.50 1.58 -7.75
C SER A 131 4.53 2.34 -8.66
N GLY A 132 3.44 1.72 -9.11
CA GLY A 132 2.43 2.40 -9.93
C GLY A 132 1.64 3.46 -9.15
N MET A 133 1.37 3.23 -7.87
CA MET A 133 0.78 4.25 -6.99
C MET A 133 1.68 5.49 -6.89
N TYR A 134 2.98 5.29 -6.65
CA TYR A 134 3.97 6.36 -6.69
C TYR A 134 3.99 7.09 -8.04
N TYR A 135 4.01 6.35 -9.16
CA TYR A 135 4.02 6.95 -10.50
C TYR A 135 2.82 7.88 -10.73
N GLY A 136 1.62 7.46 -10.33
CA GLY A 136 0.43 8.30 -10.48
C GLY A 136 0.50 9.56 -9.62
N ILE A 137 1.04 9.48 -8.40
CA ILE A 137 1.29 10.67 -7.56
C ILE A 137 2.36 11.58 -8.18
N ALA A 138 3.49 11.04 -8.61
CA ALA A 138 4.54 11.82 -9.26
C ALA A 138 4.01 12.53 -10.52
N THR A 139 3.10 11.90 -11.25
CA THR A 139 2.43 12.49 -12.42
C THR A 139 1.59 13.71 -12.06
N ILE A 140 1.00 13.75 -10.87
CA ILE A 140 0.23 14.89 -10.35
C ILE A 140 1.17 16.01 -9.86
N LEU A 141 2.31 15.65 -9.28
CA LEU A 141 3.20 16.60 -8.59
C LEU A 141 4.18 17.34 -9.51
N THR A 142 4.65 16.69 -10.57
CA THR A 142 5.67 17.26 -11.48
C THR A 142 5.33 16.94 -12.91
N GLU A 143 5.72 17.82 -13.85
CA GLU A 143 5.65 17.56 -15.31
C GLU A 143 6.89 16.84 -15.84
N ASN A 144 7.97 16.83 -15.06
CA ASN A 144 9.24 16.25 -15.49
C ASN A 144 9.14 14.72 -15.57
N LYS A 145 9.14 14.21 -16.81
CA LYS A 145 9.08 12.76 -17.10
C LYS A 145 10.17 11.96 -16.37
N LYS A 146 11.39 12.49 -16.23
CA LYS A 146 12.49 11.79 -15.53
C LYS A 146 12.19 11.62 -14.04
N LEU A 147 11.68 12.67 -13.39
CA LEU A 147 11.30 12.63 -11.97
C LEU A 147 10.09 11.73 -11.70
N ARG A 148 9.27 11.42 -12.71
CA ARG A 148 8.20 10.42 -12.60
C ARG A 148 8.73 9.00 -12.80
N ILE A 149 9.49 8.78 -13.86
CA ILE A 149 9.87 7.43 -14.32
C ILE A 149 11.02 6.86 -13.50
N ILE A 150 12.10 7.60 -13.28
CA ILE A 150 13.31 7.06 -12.65
C ILE A 150 13.01 6.53 -11.24
N PRO A 151 12.37 7.29 -10.33
CA PRO A 151 12.09 6.76 -9.00
C PRO A 151 11.08 5.61 -9.02
N THR A 152 10.11 5.62 -9.95
CA THR A 152 9.18 4.49 -10.13
C THR A 152 9.91 3.20 -10.50
N ILE A 153 10.82 3.27 -11.48
CA ILE A 153 11.64 2.13 -11.91
C ILE A 153 12.56 1.68 -10.77
N LEU A 154 13.13 2.61 -9.99
CA LEU A 154 13.94 2.27 -8.83
C LEU A 154 13.13 1.55 -7.75
N ILE A 155 11.93 2.04 -7.41
CA ILE A 155 11.03 1.37 -6.45
C ILE A 155 10.69 -0.05 -6.93
N PHE A 156 10.35 -0.20 -8.21
CA PHE A 156 10.05 -1.50 -8.79
C PHE A 156 11.27 -2.43 -8.77
N GLY A 157 12.40 -1.98 -9.30
CA GLY A 157 13.64 -2.76 -9.40
C GLY A 157 14.20 -3.15 -8.03
N ILE A 158 14.25 -2.22 -7.07
CA ILE A 158 14.67 -2.50 -5.70
C ILE A 158 13.69 -3.48 -5.06
N GLY A 159 12.38 -3.29 -5.20
CA GLY A 159 11.37 -4.17 -4.61
C GLY A 159 11.43 -5.60 -5.17
N ILE A 160 11.58 -5.77 -6.49
CA ILE A 160 11.71 -7.09 -7.11
C ILE A 160 13.04 -7.75 -6.70
N SER A 161 14.16 -7.02 -6.79
CA SER A 161 15.47 -7.55 -6.37
C SER A 161 15.48 -7.93 -4.89
N TRP A 162 14.81 -7.15 -4.03
CA TRP A 162 14.68 -7.44 -2.60
C TRP A 162 14.03 -8.81 -2.36
N PHE A 163 12.91 -9.09 -3.02
CA PHE A 163 12.27 -10.39 -2.89
C PHE A 163 13.04 -11.51 -3.59
N LEU A 164 13.64 -11.29 -4.76
CA LEU A 164 14.41 -12.32 -5.46
C LEU A 164 15.64 -12.75 -4.65
N ILE A 165 16.47 -11.80 -4.24
CA ILE A 165 17.66 -12.08 -3.43
C ILE A 165 17.23 -12.66 -2.07
N GLY A 166 16.22 -12.04 -1.46
CA GLY A 166 15.74 -12.43 -0.16
C GLY A 166 15.18 -13.84 -0.04
N LEU A 167 14.40 -14.25 -1.03
CA LEU A 167 13.71 -15.54 -1.02
C LEU A 167 14.60 -16.67 -1.54
N PHE A 168 15.40 -16.40 -2.57
CA PHE A 168 16.18 -17.45 -3.25
C PHE A 168 17.64 -17.53 -2.81
N VAL A 169 18.18 -16.51 -2.14
CA VAL A 169 19.56 -16.53 -1.60
C VAL A 169 19.55 -16.65 -0.09
N PHE A 170 18.80 -15.79 0.62
CA PHE A 170 18.76 -15.79 2.08
C PHE A 170 17.73 -16.74 2.70
N GLY A 171 16.71 -17.16 1.93
CA GLY A 171 15.73 -18.15 2.35
C GLY A 171 14.79 -17.70 3.49
N SER A 172 14.66 -16.39 3.74
CA SER A 172 13.83 -15.86 4.84
C SER A 172 12.68 -14.98 4.33
N PRO A 173 11.49 -15.55 4.04
CA PRO A 173 10.31 -14.78 3.63
C PRO A 173 9.88 -13.75 4.66
N GLU A 174 10.03 -14.07 5.95
CA GLU A 174 9.68 -13.20 7.06
C GLU A 174 10.52 -11.91 7.03
N PHE A 175 11.85 -12.04 7.09
CA PHE A 175 12.75 -10.88 7.07
C PHE A 175 12.54 -10.01 5.83
N MET A 176 12.27 -10.63 4.69
CA MET A 176 12.05 -9.92 3.44
C MET A 176 10.75 -9.12 3.43
N MET A 177 9.68 -9.66 4.02
CA MET A 177 8.45 -8.89 4.22
C MET A 177 8.62 -7.75 5.19
N TYR A 178 9.29 -7.95 6.32
CA TYR A 178 9.53 -6.86 7.26
C TYR A 178 10.32 -5.75 6.60
N GLY A 179 11.45 -6.07 5.95
CA GLY A 179 12.24 -5.09 5.22
C GLY A 179 11.43 -4.35 4.16
N TYR A 180 10.67 -5.08 3.35
CA TYR A 180 9.84 -4.46 2.31
C TYR A 180 8.76 -3.54 2.89
N LEU A 181 8.03 -4.00 3.91
CA LEU A 181 6.92 -3.24 4.50
C LEU A 181 7.39 -1.97 5.19
N TYR A 182 8.52 -2.05 5.90
CA TYR A 182 9.04 -0.94 6.70
C TYR A 182 9.93 0.04 5.91
N CYS A 183 10.67 -0.43 4.90
CA CYS A 183 11.61 0.41 4.15
C CYS A 183 11.06 0.93 2.82
N ILE A 184 10.06 0.27 2.23
CA ILE A 184 9.55 0.63 0.90
C ILE A 184 8.06 0.95 0.96
N TRP A 185 7.24 -0.03 1.37
CA TRP A 185 5.78 0.06 1.32
C TRP A 185 5.24 1.23 2.14
N SER A 186 5.50 1.24 3.45
CA SER A 186 4.92 2.21 4.36
C SER A 186 5.40 3.63 4.08
N PRO A 187 6.71 3.89 3.89
CA PRO A 187 7.20 5.22 3.48
C PRO A 187 6.46 5.81 2.28
N ILE A 188 6.22 4.99 1.25
CA ILE A 188 5.51 5.44 0.05
C ILE A 188 4.03 5.69 0.35
N LEU A 189 3.37 4.84 1.13
CA LEU A 189 1.96 5.07 1.53
C LEU A 189 1.78 6.34 2.35
N PHE A 190 2.67 6.62 3.31
CA PHE A 190 2.67 7.88 4.05
C PHE A 190 2.90 9.08 3.12
N SER A 191 3.78 8.95 2.12
CA SER A 191 4.01 9.99 1.11
C SER A 191 2.76 10.25 0.25
N ILE A 192 2.05 9.19 -0.15
CA ILE A 192 0.78 9.28 -0.89
C ILE A 192 -0.28 9.96 -0.02
N ALA A 193 -0.45 9.52 1.23
CA ALA A 193 -1.39 10.09 2.18
C ALA A 193 -1.13 11.59 2.39
N TYR A 194 0.13 11.97 2.61
CA TYR A 194 0.52 13.36 2.77
C TYR A 194 0.24 14.21 1.53
N THR A 195 0.49 13.66 0.34
CA THR A 195 0.19 14.35 -0.92
C THR A 195 -1.30 14.65 -1.07
N PHE A 196 -2.17 13.67 -0.77
CA PHE A 196 -3.61 13.88 -0.79
C PHE A 196 -4.08 14.86 0.29
N TYR A 197 -3.47 14.84 1.47
CA TYR A 197 -3.74 15.82 2.52
C TYR A 197 -3.43 17.26 2.06
N LEU A 198 -2.25 17.48 1.47
CA LEU A 198 -1.88 18.79 0.91
C LEU A 198 -2.83 19.22 -0.22
N TYR A 199 -3.23 18.27 -1.08
CA TYR A 199 -4.20 18.55 -2.13
C TYR A 199 -5.56 18.97 -1.56
N GLY A 200 -6.08 18.26 -0.55
CA GLY A 200 -7.33 18.61 0.13
C GLY A 200 -7.28 19.98 0.80
N ARG A 201 -6.13 20.33 1.41
CA ARG A 201 -5.89 21.64 2.01
C ARG A 201 -5.94 22.76 0.98
N ASN A 202 -5.23 22.59 -0.13
CA ASN A 202 -5.11 23.62 -1.15
C ASN A 202 -6.38 23.77 -1.99
N ALA A 203 -7.05 22.66 -2.29
CA ALA A 203 -8.30 22.66 -3.05
C ALA A 203 -9.54 22.92 -2.19
N LYS A 204 -9.40 22.96 -0.85
CA LYS A 204 -10.51 23.07 0.12
C LYS A 204 -11.59 22.00 -0.08
N MET A 205 -11.20 20.80 -0.50
CA MET A 205 -12.08 19.67 -0.78
C MET A 205 -12.02 18.64 0.36
N ARG A 206 -13.15 17.99 0.69
CA ARG A 206 -13.16 16.96 1.75
C ARG A 206 -12.66 15.61 1.25
N SER A 207 -12.91 15.30 -0.02
CA SER A 207 -12.56 14.01 -0.61
C SER A 207 -11.08 13.62 -0.53
N PRO A 208 -10.08 14.51 -0.72
CA PRO A 208 -8.68 14.10 -0.64
C PRO A 208 -8.27 13.77 0.79
N TYR A 209 -8.90 14.36 1.82
CA TYR A 209 -8.63 14.00 3.20
C TYR A 209 -9.09 12.56 3.52
N LEU A 210 -10.20 12.10 2.93
CA LEU A 210 -10.64 10.72 3.08
C LEU A 210 -9.65 9.75 2.42
N ILE A 211 -9.19 10.09 1.21
CA ILE A 211 -8.17 9.30 0.52
C ILE A 211 -6.88 9.27 1.36
N ALA A 212 -6.46 10.41 1.91
CA ALA A 212 -5.29 10.51 2.78
C ALA A 212 -5.42 9.64 4.03
N LEU A 213 -6.56 9.72 4.74
CA LEU A 213 -6.86 8.91 5.92
C LEU A 213 -6.81 7.41 5.60
N GLY A 214 -7.36 7.02 4.45
CA GLY A 214 -7.33 5.63 4.02
C GLY A 214 -5.93 5.12 3.72
N PHE A 215 -5.12 5.85 2.95
CA PHE A 215 -3.72 5.46 2.70
C PHE A 215 -2.87 5.46 3.97
N LEU A 216 -3.11 6.40 4.88
CA LEU A 216 -2.49 6.43 6.20
C LEU A 216 -2.83 5.15 6.99
N GLY A 217 -4.11 4.78 7.03
CA GLY A 217 -4.58 3.56 7.67
C GLY A 217 -3.99 2.29 7.04
N VAL A 218 -3.89 2.21 5.71
CA VAL A 218 -3.21 1.11 5.02
C VAL A 218 -1.73 1.03 5.42
N GLY A 219 -1.03 2.17 5.50
CA GLY A 219 0.37 2.20 5.96
C GLY A 219 0.53 1.67 7.39
N ILE A 220 -0.27 2.17 8.32
CA ILE A 220 -0.25 1.77 9.73
C ILE A 220 -0.58 0.29 9.89
N THR A 221 -1.64 -0.18 9.23
CA THR A 221 -2.08 -1.57 9.35
C THR A 221 -1.05 -2.55 8.81
N TYR A 222 -0.33 -2.22 7.74
CA TYR A 222 0.77 -3.06 7.24
C TYR A 222 2.01 -3.06 8.14
N LEU A 223 2.38 -1.92 8.74
CA LEU A 223 3.44 -1.89 9.75
C LEU A 223 3.08 -2.77 10.94
N ALA A 224 1.85 -2.62 11.43
CA ALA A 224 1.37 -3.38 12.56
C ALA A 224 1.16 -4.86 12.22
N TRP A 225 0.95 -5.22 10.96
CA TRP A 225 0.75 -6.59 10.50
C TRP A 225 2.04 -7.42 10.50
N ALA A 226 3.19 -6.85 10.12
CA ALA A 226 4.43 -7.64 9.99
C ALA A 226 4.81 -8.47 11.23
N PRO A 227 4.73 -7.93 12.48
CA PRO A 227 4.98 -8.64 13.74
C PRO A 227 4.18 -9.92 13.99
N TRP A 228 3.01 -10.07 13.38
CA TRP A 228 2.02 -11.10 13.74
C TRP A 228 1.72 -12.09 12.63
N HIS A 229 2.42 -12.01 11.50
CA HIS A 229 2.09 -12.82 10.31
C HIS A 229 2.60 -14.28 10.38
N PHE A 230 3.50 -14.59 11.32
CA PHE A 230 4.26 -15.84 11.34
C PHE A 230 4.43 -16.47 12.73
N SER A 231 3.72 -15.98 13.74
CA SER A 231 3.70 -16.54 15.10
C SER A 231 2.27 -16.97 15.48
N ASP A 232 2.17 -17.74 16.56
CA ASP A 232 0.92 -18.28 17.09
C ASP A 232 -0.07 -17.21 17.66
N VAL A 233 0.06 -15.94 17.24
CA VAL A 233 -0.78 -14.79 17.62
C VAL A 233 -1.68 -14.36 16.46
N ILE A 234 -2.26 -15.34 15.77
CA ILE A 234 -2.99 -15.15 14.50
C ILE A 234 -4.27 -14.29 14.64
N TYR A 235 -4.83 -14.15 15.84
CA TYR A 235 -5.99 -13.28 16.08
C TYR A 235 -5.65 -11.79 15.97
N LEU A 236 -4.47 -11.35 16.41
CA LEU A 236 -4.01 -9.97 16.20
C LEU A 236 -3.82 -9.70 14.70
N TYR A 237 -3.33 -10.68 13.95
CA TYR A 237 -3.30 -10.63 12.49
C TYR A 237 -4.69 -10.33 11.91
N PHE A 238 -5.75 -11.00 12.37
CA PHE A 238 -7.11 -10.76 11.87
C PHE A 238 -7.67 -9.38 12.26
N ILE A 239 -7.32 -8.85 13.44
CA ILE A 239 -7.67 -7.47 13.83
C ILE A 239 -7.03 -6.46 12.88
N TRP A 240 -5.73 -6.56 12.63
CA TRP A 240 -5.04 -5.65 11.71
C TRP A 240 -5.54 -5.78 10.27
N TYR A 241 -5.92 -6.98 9.85
CA TYR A 241 -6.51 -7.23 8.56
C TYR A 241 -7.92 -6.62 8.43
N PHE A 242 -8.73 -6.69 9.49
CA PHE A 242 -10.01 -5.97 9.54
C PHE A 242 -9.81 -4.44 9.49
N LEU A 243 -8.86 -3.89 10.25
CA LEU A 243 -8.51 -2.47 10.20
C LEU A 243 -8.00 -2.04 8.82
N PHE A 244 -7.29 -2.92 8.11
CA PHE A 244 -6.91 -2.70 6.72
C PHE A 244 -8.14 -2.53 5.83
N GLN A 245 -9.18 -3.36 5.98
CA GLN A 245 -10.43 -3.19 5.23
C GLN A 245 -11.14 -1.89 5.55
N LEU A 246 -11.21 -1.52 6.84
CA LEU A 246 -11.76 -0.23 7.25
C LEU A 246 -11.00 0.94 6.62
N SER A 247 -9.70 0.78 6.34
CA SER A 247 -8.88 1.78 5.66
C SER A 247 -9.17 1.88 4.16
N LEU A 248 -9.68 0.82 3.52
CA LEU A 248 -10.08 0.85 2.10
C LEU A 248 -11.39 1.61 1.87
N VAL A 249 -12.31 1.59 2.83
CA VAL A 249 -13.60 2.30 2.75
C VAL A 249 -13.44 3.81 2.51
N PRO A 250 -12.65 4.57 3.30
CA PRO A 250 -12.44 6.00 3.05
C PRO A 250 -11.67 6.28 1.75
N ILE A 251 -10.84 5.36 1.25
CA ILE A 251 -10.22 5.49 -0.09
C ILE A 251 -11.31 5.46 -1.17
N LEU A 252 -12.19 4.46 -1.12
CA LEU A 252 -13.29 4.32 -2.09
C LEU A 252 -14.23 5.53 -2.03
N LEU A 253 -14.71 5.88 -0.83
CA LEU A 253 -15.58 7.04 -0.62
C LEU A 253 -14.91 8.34 -1.07
N GLY A 254 -13.62 8.50 -0.77
CA GLY A 254 -12.83 9.64 -1.20
C GLY A 254 -12.79 9.79 -2.73
N PHE A 255 -12.49 8.72 -3.47
CA PHE A 255 -12.50 8.77 -4.94
C PHE A 255 -13.89 9.05 -5.53
N VAL A 256 -14.96 8.52 -4.91
CA VAL A 256 -16.34 8.79 -5.30
C VAL A 256 -16.70 10.27 -5.07
N LEU A 257 -16.43 10.79 -3.87
CA LEU A 257 -16.74 12.18 -3.51
C LEU A 257 -15.92 13.20 -4.30
N LEU A 258 -14.66 12.88 -4.63
CA LEU A 258 -13.79 13.76 -5.41
C LEU A 258 -14.42 14.14 -6.75
N THR A 259 -15.17 13.21 -7.34
CA THR A 259 -15.88 13.42 -8.59
C THR A 259 -17.05 14.39 -8.48
N VAL A 260 -17.70 14.41 -7.32
CA VAL A 260 -18.84 15.29 -7.03
C VAL A 260 -18.32 16.69 -6.71
N GLU A 261 -17.27 16.79 -5.90
CA GLU A 261 -16.65 18.06 -5.52
C GLU A 261 -15.98 18.75 -6.72
N SER A 262 -15.32 17.99 -7.60
CA SER A 262 -14.66 18.55 -8.79
C SER A 262 -15.61 19.14 -9.84
N LYS A 263 -16.93 18.90 -9.72
CA LYS A 263 -17.94 19.50 -10.61
C LYS A 263 -18.52 20.82 -10.05
N LYS A 264 -18.25 21.11 -8.77
CA LYS A 264 -18.77 22.29 -8.06
C LYS A 264 -17.75 23.45 -8.00
N VAL A 265 -16.52 23.19 -8.42
CA VAL A 265 -15.41 24.14 -8.54
C VAL A 265 -15.22 24.45 -10.02
#